data_AF-A0A6I4IL49-F1
#
_entry.id   AF-A0A6I4IL49-F1
#
_cell.length_a   1.000
_cell.length_b   1.000
_cell.length_c   1.000
_cell.angle_alpha   90.00
_cell.angle_beta   90.00
_cell.angle_gamma   90.00
#
_symmetry.space_group_name_H-M   'P 1'
#
loop_
_entity.id
_entity.type
_entity.pdbx_description
1 polymer ?
#
loop_
_entity_poly.entity_id
_entity_poly.type
_entity_poly.pdbx_seq_one_letter_code
_entity_poly.pdbx_strand_id
1 'polypeptide(L)'
;MLKRSIAFALLAAAGHAYSADIEVTTTIDEDVDNTVCSLREAVELINKRNSSDSTVVASVKDGYHGCGNKDASSNIILQRDKEYTLNSRITITAPLTISTAK
;
A
#
# COMPACT_ATOMS: atom_id res chain seq x y z
N MET A 1 -17.38 43.71 -11.78
CA MET A 1 -16.06 43.03 -11.75
C MET A 1 -16.25 41.57 -11.36
N LEU A 2 -16.60 40.68 -12.30
CA LEU A 2 -17.03 39.29 -12.03
C LEU A 2 -16.33 38.29 -12.98
N LYS A 3 -15.00 38.32 -13.07
CA LYS A 3 -14.26 37.40 -13.98
C LYS A 3 -12.97 36.79 -13.39
N ARG A 4 -12.71 36.92 -12.09
CA ARG A 4 -11.45 36.40 -11.48
C ARG A 4 -11.63 35.25 -10.48
N SER A 5 -12.86 34.82 -10.20
CA SER A 5 -13.15 33.89 -9.10
C SER A 5 -13.14 32.40 -9.48
N ILE A 6 -13.00 32.05 -10.76
CA ILE A 6 -13.19 30.66 -11.24
C ILE A 6 -11.89 29.82 -11.17
N ALA A 7 -10.71 30.44 -10.98
CA ALA A 7 -9.44 29.72 -11.02
C ALA A 7 -9.16 28.86 -9.78
N PHE A 8 -9.69 29.23 -8.60
CA PHE A 8 -9.37 28.52 -7.34
C PHE A 8 -10.20 27.26 -7.10
N ALA A 9 -11.31 27.05 -7.83
CA ALA A 9 -12.13 25.85 -7.68
C ALA A 9 -11.51 24.60 -8.33
N LEU A 10 -10.62 24.77 -9.32
CA LEU A 10 -10.00 23.65 -10.04
C LEU A 10 -8.83 23.00 -9.29
N LEU A 11 -8.20 23.69 -8.34
CA LEU A 11 -7.03 23.16 -7.62
C LEU A 11 -7.42 22.12 -6.54
N ALA A 12 -8.66 22.14 -6.06
CA ALA A 12 -9.15 21.20 -5.05
C ALA A 12 -9.45 19.79 -5.61
N ALA A 13 -9.61 19.64 -6.94
CA ALA A 13 -9.92 18.35 -7.56
C ALA A 13 -8.66 17.52 -7.91
N ALA A 14 -7.47 18.11 -7.88
CA ALA A 14 -6.22 17.45 -8.29
C ALA A 14 -5.53 16.65 -7.16
N GLY A 15 -6.05 16.68 -5.92
CA GLY A 15 -5.40 16.09 -4.74
C GLY A 15 -5.58 14.57 -4.56
N HIS A 16 -6.43 13.90 -5.35
CA HIS A 16 -6.82 12.50 -5.09
C HIS A 16 -6.04 11.45 -5.91
N ALA A 17 -5.04 11.85 -6.70
CA ALA A 17 -4.39 10.92 -7.65
C ALA A 17 -3.02 10.40 -7.19
N TYR A 18 -2.47 10.88 -6.06
CA TYR A 18 -1.21 10.35 -5.54
C TYR A 18 -1.48 9.26 -4.52
N SER A 19 -1.53 8.05 -5.05
CA SER A 19 -1.48 6.79 -4.31
C SER A 19 -0.11 6.67 -3.62
N ALA A 20 -0.08 6.56 -2.29
CA ALA A 20 1.18 6.42 -1.55
C ALA A 20 1.73 4.99 -1.69
N ASP A 21 3.05 4.84 -1.77
CA ASP A 21 3.70 3.53 -1.77
C ASP A 21 3.52 2.80 -0.43
N ILE A 22 3.68 1.48 -0.43
CA ILE A 22 3.57 0.65 0.78
C ILE A 22 4.96 0.56 1.43
N GLU A 23 5.17 1.27 2.54
CA GLU A 23 6.42 1.23 3.29
C GLU A 23 6.46 0.03 4.24
N VAL A 24 7.49 -0.80 4.11
CA VAL A 24 7.74 -1.91 5.04
C VAL A 24 8.52 -1.38 6.26
N THR A 25 7.92 -1.48 7.44
CA THR A 25 8.45 -0.89 8.67
C THR A 25 9.13 -1.91 9.59
N THR A 26 8.97 -3.21 9.35
CA THR A 26 9.64 -4.29 10.09
C THR A 26 10.35 -5.27 9.17
N THR A 27 11.48 -5.84 9.62
CA THR A 27 12.18 -6.94 8.93
C THR A 27 11.71 -8.32 9.39
N ILE A 28 10.85 -8.36 10.41
CA ILE A 28 10.26 -9.60 10.93
C ILE A 28 9.22 -10.09 9.92
N ASP A 29 9.27 -11.37 9.59
CA ASP A 29 8.25 -12.02 8.77
C ASP A 29 7.08 -12.49 9.63
N GLU A 30 6.06 -11.64 9.72
CA GLU A 30 4.85 -11.85 10.50
C GLU A 30 3.59 -11.41 9.75
N ASP A 31 2.45 -11.95 10.17
CA ASP A 31 1.11 -11.55 9.75
C ASP A 31 0.26 -11.40 11.02
N VAL A 32 0.36 -10.23 11.65
CA VAL A 32 -0.19 -9.97 12.99
C VAL A 32 -0.85 -8.60 12.99
N ASP A 33 -2.10 -8.52 13.44
CA ASP A 33 -2.84 -7.27 13.51
C ASP A 33 -2.21 -6.27 14.50
N ASN A 34 -1.33 -5.43 13.98
CA ASN A 34 -0.57 -4.43 14.73
C ASN A 34 -0.29 -3.19 13.84
N THR A 35 0.55 -2.27 14.31
CA THR A 35 0.84 -1.01 13.60
C THR A 35 2.11 -1.04 12.76
N VAL A 36 2.83 -2.17 12.70
CA VAL A 36 4.01 -2.33 11.84
C VAL A 36 3.61 -3.09 10.58
N CYS A 37 4.24 -2.76 9.46
CA CYS A 37 4.01 -3.41 8.18
C CYS A 37 5.20 -4.31 7.84
N SER A 38 4.97 -5.62 7.73
CA SER A 38 5.93 -6.60 7.24
C SER A 38 5.89 -6.73 5.72
N LEU A 39 6.93 -7.36 5.13
CA LEU A 39 6.91 -7.70 3.70
C LEU A 39 5.78 -8.68 3.35
N ARG A 40 5.45 -9.60 4.26
CA ARG A 40 4.35 -10.56 4.05
C ARG A 40 3.02 -9.85 4.01
N GLU A 41 2.75 -9.00 4.99
CA GLU A 41 1.51 -8.22 5.07
C GLU A 41 1.37 -7.28 3.87
N ALA A 42 2.45 -6.66 3.42
CA ALA A 42 2.45 -5.81 2.23
C ALA A 42 2.06 -6.59 0.95
N VAL A 43 2.59 -7.80 0.76
CA VAL A 43 2.20 -8.65 -0.38
C VAL A 43 0.77 -9.15 -0.23
N GLU A 44 0.34 -9.51 0.97
CA GLU A 44 -1.02 -9.95 1.24
C GLU A 44 -2.06 -8.86 0.99
N LEU A 45 -1.77 -7.62 1.38
CA LEU A 45 -2.61 -6.45 1.04
C LEU A 45 -2.83 -6.36 -0.47
N ILE A 46 -1.75 -6.41 -1.26
CA ILE A 46 -1.84 -6.29 -2.72
C ILE A 46 -2.60 -7.47 -3.32
N ASN A 47 -2.36 -8.70 -2.84
CA ASN A 47 -3.10 -9.86 -3.32
C ASN A 47 -4.60 -9.75 -2.99
N LYS A 48 -4.95 -9.41 -1.75
CA LYS A 48 -6.35 -9.33 -1.27
C LYS A 48 -7.13 -8.23 -1.97
N ARG A 49 -6.56 -7.03 -2.15
CA ARG A 49 -7.25 -5.93 -2.83
C ARG A 49 -7.47 -6.17 -4.33
N ASN A 50 -6.69 -7.06 -4.93
CA ASN A 50 -6.82 -7.49 -6.33
C ASN A 50 -7.54 -8.83 -6.47
N SER A 51 -8.15 -9.34 -5.38
CA SER A 51 -8.95 -10.56 -5.42
C SER A 51 -10.20 -10.36 -6.28
N SER A 52 -10.64 -11.43 -6.94
CA SER A 52 -11.95 -11.48 -7.61
C SER A 52 -13.12 -11.49 -6.62
N ASP A 53 -12.86 -11.77 -5.35
CA ASP A 53 -13.87 -11.76 -4.29
C ASP A 53 -13.99 -10.37 -3.65
N SER A 54 -15.10 -9.69 -3.94
CA SER A 54 -15.40 -8.34 -3.42
C SER A 54 -15.42 -8.25 -1.89
N THR A 55 -15.70 -9.36 -1.18
CA THR A 55 -15.68 -9.37 0.29
C THR A 55 -14.25 -9.31 0.83
N VAL A 56 -13.32 -9.98 0.16
CA VAL A 56 -11.87 -9.93 0.45
C VAL A 56 -11.31 -8.55 0.12
N VAL A 57 -11.74 -7.94 -0.99
CA VAL A 57 -11.34 -6.57 -1.34
C VAL A 57 -11.85 -5.59 -0.28
N ALA A 58 -13.09 -5.74 0.18
CA ALA A 58 -13.67 -4.89 1.21
C ALA A 58 -12.96 -5.02 2.56
N SER A 59 -12.48 -6.22 2.92
CA SER A 59 -11.80 -6.44 4.21
C SER A 59 -10.45 -5.75 4.34
N VAL A 60 -9.84 -5.32 3.23
CA VAL A 60 -8.54 -4.61 3.23
C VAL A 60 -8.64 -3.17 2.74
N LYS A 61 -9.87 -2.63 2.71
CA LYS A 61 -10.14 -1.29 2.18
C LYS A 61 -9.33 -0.21 2.92
N ASP A 62 -9.23 -0.32 4.23
CA ASP A 62 -8.58 0.68 5.07
C ASP A 62 -7.13 0.30 5.43
N GLY A 63 -6.62 -0.79 4.84
CA GLY A 63 -5.28 -1.33 5.11
C GLY A 63 -5.32 -2.80 5.49
N TYR A 64 -4.15 -3.38 5.74
CA TYR A 64 -4.00 -4.74 6.22
C TYR A 64 -2.83 -4.81 7.20
N HIS A 65 -3.12 -5.07 8.48
CA HIS A 65 -2.14 -5.29 9.55
C HIS A 65 -0.97 -4.28 9.51
N GLY A 66 -1.28 -2.99 9.67
CA GLY A 66 -0.27 -1.93 9.63
C GLY A 66 0.18 -1.47 8.23
N CYS A 67 -0.15 -2.21 7.16
CA CYS A 67 0.19 -1.85 5.78
C CYS A 67 -0.93 -1.07 5.06
N GLY A 68 -0.58 0.11 4.52
CA GLY A 68 -1.30 0.78 3.43
C GLY A 68 -2.82 0.97 3.58
N ASN A 69 -3.51 1.17 2.45
CA ASN A 69 -4.97 1.17 2.32
C ASN A 69 -5.37 0.85 0.86
N LYS A 70 -6.66 0.92 0.50
CA LYS A 70 -7.14 0.64 -0.86
C LYS A 70 -6.52 1.52 -1.94
N ASP A 71 -6.11 2.73 -1.57
CA ASP A 71 -5.53 3.72 -2.47
C ASP A 71 -4.01 3.70 -2.43
N ALA A 72 -3.37 2.76 -1.71
CA ALA A 72 -1.91 2.60 -1.75
C ALA A 72 -1.46 2.07 -3.12
N SER A 73 -0.22 2.33 -3.53
CA SER A 73 0.29 1.89 -4.83
C SER A 73 0.60 0.38 -4.76
N SER A 74 0.91 -0.26 -5.90
CA SER A 74 1.45 -1.64 -5.89
C SER A 74 2.98 -1.65 -5.79
N ASN A 75 3.59 -0.58 -5.27
CA ASN A 75 5.02 -0.50 -5.03
C ASN A 75 5.30 -0.67 -3.53
N ILE A 76 6.03 -1.73 -3.20
CA ILE A 76 6.50 -2.04 -1.84
C ILE A 76 7.90 -1.44 -1.69
N ILE A 77 8.09 -0.60 -0.68
CA ILE A 77 9.36 0.03 -0.34
C ILE A 77 9.99 -0.69 0.84
N LEU A 78 11.13 -1.34 0.58
CA LEU A 78 11.97 -1.94 1.60
C LEU A 78 12.95 -0.91 2.18
N GLN A 79 13.32 -1.11 3.45
CA GLN A 79 14.40 -0.37 4.08
C GLN A 79 15.74 -0.75 3.42
N ARG A 80 16.60 0.24 3.22
CA ARG A 80 17.94 0.00 2.68
C ARG A 80 18.78 -0.81 3.66
N ASP A 81 19.68 -1.62 3.11
CA ASP A 81 20.72 -2.33 3.86
C ASP A 81 20.16 -3.23 4.98
N LYS A 82 18.96 -3.80 4.76
CA LYS A 82 18.29 -4.75 5.66
C LYS A 82 18.12 -6.10 5.01
N GLU A 83 18.22 -7.14 5.83
CA GLU A 83 17.85 -8.51 5.46
C GLU A 83 16.43 -8.79 5.93
N TYR A 84 15.63 -9.38 5.04
CA TYR A 84 14.24 -9.78 5.30
C TYR A 84 14.17 -11.30 5.29
N THR A 85 14.23 -11.92 6.46
CA THR A 85 14.18 -13.37 6.60
C THR A 85 12.76 -13.86 6.50
N LEU A 86 12.48 -14.74 5.54
CA LEU A 86 11.17 -15.35 5.38
C LEU A 86 11.08 -16.68 6.12
N ASN A 87 10.15 -16.78 7.05
CA ASN A 87 9.80 -18.01 7.77
C ASN A 87 9.11 -19.02 6.85
N SER A 88 8.44 -18.53 5.79
CA SER A 88 7.83 -19.37 4.76
C SER A 88 7.75 -18.64 3.42
N ARG A 89 7.47 -19.38 2.33
CA ARG A 89 7.30 -18.76 1.01
C ARG A 89 6.24 -17.66 1.03
N ILE A 90 6.51 -16.57 0.33
CA ILE A 90 5.51 -15.56 -0.01
C ILE A 90 4.97 -15.88 -1.40
N THR A 91 3.65 -15.81 -1.56
CA THR A 91 2.97 -16.02 -2.85
C THR A 91 2.49 -14.69 -3.38
N ILE A 92 2.85 -14.37 -4.62
CA ILE A 92 2.41 -13.16 -5.31
C ILE A 92 1.37 -13.57 -6.35
N THR A 93 0.13 -13.11 -6.19
CA THR A 93 -1.00 -13.42 -7.10
C THR A 93 -1.47 -12.21 -7.88
N ALA A 94 -0.95 -11.02 -7.57
CA ALA A 94 -1.25 -9.77 -8.24
C ALA A 94 0.04 -9.02 -8.63
N PRO A 95 0.04 -8.23 -9.72
CA PRO A 95 1.22 -7.46 -10.12
C PRO A 95 1.67 -6.48 -9.02
N LEU A 96 2.96 -6.54 -8.68
CA LEU A 96 3.59 -5.64 -7.72
C LEU A 96 5.04 -5.33 -8.11
N THR A 97 5.55 -4.24 -7.58
CA THR A 97 6.96 -3.87 -7.63
C THR A 97 7.52 -3.89 -6.21
N ILE A 98 8.75 -4.39 -6.06
CA ILE A 98 9.51 -4.27 -4.82
C ILE A 98 10.73 -3.42 -5.14
N SER A 99 10.89 -2.33 -4.41
CA SER A 99 12.04 -1.44 -4.52
C SER A 99 12.56 -1.09 -3.14
N THR A 100 13.77 -0.54 -3.06
CA THR A 100 14.33 -0.04 -1.80
C THR A 100 14.13 1.46 -1.70
N ALA A 101 13.98 1.98 -0.48
CA ALA A 101 14.01 3.41 -0.23
C ALA A 101 15.25 4.05 -0.87
N LYS A 102 15.11 5.29 -1.34
CA LYS A 102 16.21 6.05 -1.94
C LYS A 102 17.28 6.45 -0.93
#